data_AF-A0A7T5RYT9-F1
#
_entry.id   AF-A0A7T5RYT9-F1
#
_cell.length_a   1.000
_cell.length_b   1.000
_cell.length_c   1.000
_cell.angle_alpha   90.00
_cell.angle_beta   90.00
_cell.angle_gamma   90.00
#
_symmetry.space_group_name_H-M   'P 1'
#
loop_
_entity.id
_entity.type
_entity.pdbx_description
1 polymer ?
#
loop_
_entity_poly.entity_id
_entity_poly.type
_entity_poly.pdbx_seq_one_letter_code
_entity_poly.pdbx_strand_id
1 'polypeptide(L)'
;MRVSMINAITWLKAKWFTVFLFLVIIALIVIVLFRPANNGVATATDPSTMIVQPGNSAAPGISAPATPRPDGATEFCLQIDGRQNGHIPMLMGTDGPEIFWNSDRTGKNWVMKPSSDESKDVGVLLDGRIYAKMAFLKKWGMTQSCATKCDQTGWAPVEMQSATIGGEEALVFQLK
;
A
#
# COMPACT_ATOMS: atom_id res chain seq x y z
N MET A 1 -33.22 -54.32 -15.32
CA MET A 1 -32.45 -53.31 -14.56
C MET A 1 -33.13 -51.94 -14.63
N ARG A 2 -34.06 -51.62 -13.71
CA ARG A 2 -34.75 -50.31 -13.63
C ARG A 2 -34.98 -49.84 -12.18
N VAL A 3 -34.23 -50.39 -11.22
CA VAL A 3 -34.44 -50.13 -9.79
C VAL A 3 -33.51 -49.02 -9.24
N SER A 4 -32.45 -48.66 -9.99
CA SER A 4 -31.45 -47.68 -9.51
C SER A 4 -31.89 -46.22 -9.66
N MET A 5 -32.54 -45.85 -10.77
CA MET A 5 -32.97 -44.46 -11.01
C MET A 5 -34.13 -44.00 -10.11
N ILE A 6 -35.07 -44.90 -9.80
CA ILE A 6 -36.25 -44.54 -9.00
C ILE A 6 -35.82 -44.19 -7.57
N ASN A 7 -34.93 -44.98 -6.96
CA ASN A 7 -34.40 -44.72 -5.62
C ASN A 7 -33.61 -43.41 -5.53
N ALA A 8 -32.83 -43.08 -6.56
CA ALA A 8 -32.11 -41.81 -6.62
C ALA A 8 -33.06 -40.60 -6.69
N ILE A 9 -34.15 -40.70 -7.46
CA ILE A 9 -35.14 -39.61 -7.60
C ILE A 9 -35.93 -39.41 -6.31
N THR A 10 -36.33 -40.48 -5.62
CA THR A 10 -37.05 -40.37 -4.34
C THR A 10 -36.15 -39.82 -3.23
N TRP A 11 -34.88 -40.25 -3.20
CA TRP A 11 -33.88 -39.71 -2.26
C TRP A 11 -33.59 -38.23 -2.52
N LEU A 12 -33.41 -37.85 -3.79
CA LEU A 12 -33.18 -36.46 -4.19
C LEU A 12 -34.38 -35.57 -3.83
N LYS A 13 -35.62 -36.08 -3.99
CA LYS A 13 -36.84 -35.36 -3.55
C LYS A 13 -36.96 -35.25 -2.03
N ALA A 14 -36.46 -36.21 -1.25
CA ALA A 14 -36.51 -36.14 0.21
C ALA A 14 -35.42 -35.22 0.80
N LYS A 15 -34.29 -35.07 0.10
CA LYS A 15 -33.12 -34.27 0.54
C LYS A 15 -32.85 -33.06 -0.35
N TRP A 16 -33.82 -32.66 -1.18
CA TRP A 16 -33.67 -31.59 -2.16
C TRP A 16 -33.21 -30.28 -1.52
N PHE A 17 -33.73 -29.97 -0.33
CA PHE A 17 -33.34 -28.79 0.45
C PHE A 17 -31.88 -28.86 0.93
N THR A 18 -31.42 -30.02 1.40
CA THR A 18 -30.02 -30.21 1.83
C THR A 18 -29.05 -30.10 0.65
N VAL A 19 -29.41 -30.68 -0.50
CA VAL A 19 -28.61 -30.59 -1.73
C VAL A 19 -28.57 -29.15 -2.24
N PHE A 20 -29.71 -28.45 -2.22
CA PHE A 20 -29.78 -27.05 -2.59
C PHE A 20 -28.91 -26.17 -1.69
N LEU A 21 -28.98 -26.36 -0.37
CA LEU A 21 -28.17 -25.62 0.60
C LEU A 21 -26.66 -25.86 0.37
N PHE A 22 -26.27 -27.10 0.09
CA PHE A 22 -24.88 -27.45 -0.19
C PHE A 22 -24.35 -26.75 -1.46
N LEU A 23 -25.16 -26.69 -2.52
CA LEU A 23 -24.82 -25.97 -3.75
C LEU A 23 -24.69 -24.46 -3.52
N VAL A 24 -25.55 -23.86 -2.68
CA VAL A 24 -25.47 -22.44 -2.31
C VAL A 24 -24.18 -22.15 -1.55
N ILE A 25 -23.77 -23.01 -0.63
CA ILE A 25 -22.52 -22.85 0.13
C ILE A 25 -21.31 -22.92 -0.81
N ILE A 26 -21.27 -23.90 -1.73
CA ILE A 26 -20.19 -23.99 -2.72
C ILE A 26 -20.17 -22.74 -3.61
N ALA A 27 -21.32 -22.28 -4.08
CA ALA A 27 -21.42 -21.07 -4.89
C ALA A 27 -20.91 -19.83 -4.13
N LEU A 28 -21.24 -19.69 -2.84
CA LEU A 28 -20.73 -18.61 -1.99
C LEU A 28 -19.20 -18.67 -1.81
N ILE A 29 -18.64 -19.86 -1.61
CA ILE A 29 -17.19 -20.05 -1.49
C ILE A 29 -16.49 -19.65 -2.80
N VAL A 30 -17.03 -20.07 -3.95
CA VAL A 30 -16.51 -19.68 -5.26
C VAL A 30 -16.61 -18.16 -5.45
N ILE A 31 -17.74 -17.53 -5.07
CA ILE A 31 -17.87 -16.07 -5.16
C ILE A 31 -16.86 -15.35 -4.26
N VAL A 32 -16.57 -15.87 -3.06
CA VAL A 32 -15.60 -15.24 -2.14
C VAL A 32 -14.16 -15.42 -2.63
N LEU A 33 -13.81 -16.60 -3.13
CA LEU A 33 -12.47 -16.90 -3.64
C LEU A 33 -12.17 -16.25 -5.00
N PHE A 34 -13.18 -16.12 -5.85
CA PHE A 34 -13.07 -15.50 -7.17
C PHE A 34 -13.69 -14.11 -7.22
N ARG A 35 -13.93 -13.47 -6.06
CA ARG A 35 -14.33 -12.06 -6.04
C ARG A 35 -13.19 -11.30 -6.70
N PRO A 36 -13.38 -10.72 -7.92
CA PRO A 36 -12.38 -9.81 -8.42
C PRO A 36 -12.23 -8.74 -7.35
N ALA A 37 -10.99 -8.39 -7.01
CA ALA A 37 -10.74 -7.16 -6.30
C ALA A 37 -11.33 -6.06 -7.18
N ASN A 38 -12.59 -5.71 -6.93
CA ASN A 38 -13.16 -4.51 -7.45
C ASN A 38 -12.27 -3.44 -6.84
N ASN A 39 -11.35 -2.93 -7.65
CA ASN A 39 -10.71 -1.63 -7.51
C ASN A 39 -11.82 -0.58 -7.63
N GLY A 40 -12.85 -0.68 -6.79
CA GLY A 40 -13.75 0.38 -6.47
C GLY A 40 -12.86 1.42 -5.83
N VAL A 41 -12.36 2.31 -6.67
CA VAL A 41 -11.92 3.64 -6.25
C VAL A 41 -13.02 4.11 -5.32
N ALA A 42 -12.72 4.15 -4.02
CA ALA A 42 -13.61 4.77 -3.07
C ALA A 42 -13.79 6.19 -3.59
N THR A 43 -14.95 6.47 -4.18
CA THR A 43 -15.33 7.80 -4.57
C THR A 43 -15.38 8.61 -3.29
N ALA A 44 -14.34 9.40 -3.06
CA ALA A 44 -14.30 10.35 -1.97
C ALA A 44 -15.59 11.19 -2.03
N THR A 45 -16.26 11.31 -0.89
CA THR A 45 -17.48 12.11 -0.73
C THR A 45 -17.22 13.62 -0.87
N ASP A 46 -16.01 14.00 -1.25
CA ASP A 46 -15.61 15.38 -1.52
C ASP A 46 -14.65 15.41 -2.73
N PRO A 47 -15.06 15.98 -3.89
CA PRO A 47 -14.19 16.08 -5.07
C PRO A 47 -12.97 17.00 -4.85
N SER A 48 -12.86 17.65 -3.68
CA SER A 48 -11.70 18.46 -3.30
C SER A 48 -10.52 17.67 -2.70
N THR A 49 -10.70 16.38 -2.35
CA THR A 49 -9.64 15.55 -1.73
C THR A 49 -9.08 14.45 -2.64
N MET A 50 -9.52 14.36 -3.89
CA MET A 50 -8.86 13.48 -4.87
C MET A 50 -7.57 14.13 -5.34
N ILE A 51 -6.43 13.69 -4.82
CA ILE A 51 -5.16 13.92 -5.50
C ILE A 51 -5.23 13.15 -6.81
N VAL A 52 -5.45 13.90 -7.89
CA VAL A 52 -5.32 13.43 -9.27
C VAL A 52 -3.89 12.92 -9.40
N GLN A 53 -3.74 11.61 -9.63
CA GLN A 53 -2.48 11.00 -10.03
C GLN A 53 -1.92 11.81 -11.21
N PRO A 54 -0.72 12.39 -11.12
CA PRO A 54 -0.05 12.91 -12.30
C PRO A 54 0.02 11.75 -13.29
N GLY A 55 -0.62 11.91 -14.45
CA GLY A 55 -0.69 10.85 -15.45
C GLY A 55 0.68 10.27 -15.72
N ASN A 56 0.74 8.96 -15.94
CA ASN A 56 1.94 8.26 -16.37
C ASN A 56 2.46 8.88 -17.67
N SER A 57 3.26 9.94 -17.58
CA SER A 57 4.18 10.35 -18.64
C SER A 57 5.43 9.50 -18.49
N ALA A 58 5.28 8.19 -18.68
CA ALA A 58 6.42 7.34 -19.00
C ALA A 58 6.86 7.71 -20.42
N ALA A 59 7.64 8.79 -20.54
CA ALA A 59 8.40 9.04 -21.75
C ALA A 59 9.38 7.87 -21.93
N PRO A 60 9.41 7.20 -23.10
CA PRO A 60 10.39 6.16 -23.34
C PRO A 60 11.79 6.76 -23.33
N GLY A 61 12.63 6.28 -22.42
CA GLY A 61 14.08 6.37 -22.59
C GLY A 61 14.72 7.73 -22.29
N ILE A 62 14.66 8.19 -21.04
CA ILE A 62 15.86 8.80 -20.45
C ILE A 62 16.10 8.15 -19.10
N SER A 63 17.04 7.22 -19.15
CA SER A 63 17.74 6.67 -18.02
C SER A 63 18.38 7.78 -17.19
N ALA A 64 17.68 8.37 -16.21
CA ALA A 64 18.36 9.25 -15.26
C ALA A 64 19.48 8.43 -14.59
N PRO A 65 20.74 8.92 -14.58
CA PRO A 65 21.84 8.18 -13.97
C PRO A 65 21.49 7.94 -12.49
N ALA A 66 21.65 6.70 -12.04
CA ALA A 66 21.54 6.37 -10.63
C ALA A 66 22.51 7.28 -9.89
N THR A 67 21.99 8.25 -9.14
CA THR A 67 22.84 9.16 -8.37
C THR A 67 23.40 8.32 -7.23
N PRO A 68 24.73 8.27 -7.02
CA PRO A 68 25.31 7.50 -5.94
C PRO A 68 24.64 7.90 -4.62
N ARG A 69 24.13 6.89 -3.91
CA ARG A 69 23.54 7.11 -2.59
C ARG A 69 24.62 7.69 -1.67
N PRO A 70 24.41 8.85 -1.02
CA PRO A 70 25.37 9.38 -0.07
C PRO A 70 25.62 8.37 1.06
N ASP A 71 26.88 8.25 1.48
CA ASP A 71 27.22 7.38 2.61
C ASP A 71 26.42 7.76 3.86
N GLY A 72 25.90 6.74 4.54
CA GLY A 72 25.08 6.90 5.74
C GLY A 72 23.64 7.38 5.50
N ALA A 73 23.19 7.53 4.24
CA ALA A 73 21.80 7.84 3.94
C ALA A 73 20.94 6.57 3.85
N THR A 74 19.68 6.69 4.27
CA THR A 74 18.67 5.63 4.18
C THR A 74 17.80 5.85 2.96
N GLU A 75 17.60 4.79 2.16
CA GLU A 75 16.67 4.82 1.04
C GLU A 75 15.33 4.22 1.45
N PHE A 76 14.24 4.98 1.30
CA PHE A 76 12.92 4.52 1.70
C PHE A 76 11.79 5.17 0.91
N CYS A 77 10.62 4.53 0.94
CA CYS A 77 9.35 5.15 0.59
C CYS A 77 8.29 4.85 1.64
N LEU A 78 7.21 5.61 1.60
CA LEU A 78 6.05 5.43 2.44
C LEU A 78 4.87 4.98 1.60
N GLN A 79 4.19 3.93 2.06
CA GLN A 79 3.03 3.33 1.42
C GLN A 79 1.81 3.55 2.32
N ILE A 80 0.85 4.33 1.85
CA ILE A 80 -0.37 4.63 2.62
C ILE A 80 -1.46 3.57 2.40
N ASP A 81 -2.09 3.15 3.49
CA ASP A 81 -3.26 2.25 3.55
C ASP A 81 -3.08 0.94 2.75
N GLY A 82 -1.85 0.40 2.69
CA GLY A 82 -1.54 -0.83 1.94
C GLY A 82 -1.71 -0.73 0.41
N ARG A 83 -1.91 0.48 -0.14
CA ARG A 83 -2.19 0.69 -1.56
C ARG A 83 -0.92 0.60 -2.40
N GLN A 84 -0.94 -0.19 -3.47
CA GLN A 84 0.21 -0.30 -4.41
C GLN A 84 0.50 1.00 -5.16
N ASN A 85 -0.49 1.89 -5.31
CA ASN A 85 -0.31 3.24 -5.84
C ASN A 85 -0.16 4.31 -4.73
N GLY A 86 -0.14 3.89 -3.46
CA GLY A 86 -0.05 4.77 -2.30
C GLY A 86 1.39 5.16 -1.93
N HIS A 87 2.33 5.12 -2.87
CA HIS A 87 3.72 5.48 -2.59
C HIS A 87 3.88 7.00 -2.58
N ILE A 88 4.06 7.62 -1.42
CA ILE A 88 4.07 9.08 -1.28
C ILE A 88 5.09 9.76 -2.19
N PRO A 89 6.36 9.32 -2.30
CA PRO A 89 7.30 9.98 -3.21
C PRO A 89 6.85 9.96 -4.68
N MET A 90 6.07 8.94 -5.09
CA MET A 90 5.46 8.90 -6.42
C MET A 90 4.30 9.90 -6.54
N LEU A 91 3.44 9.97 -5.52
CA LEU A 91 2.31 10.91 -5.47
C LEU A 91 2.78 12.38 -5.47
N MET A 92 3.92 12.66 -4.85
CA MET A 92 4.51 14.00 -4.80
C MET A 92 5.06 14.48 -6.14
N GLY A 93 5.30 13.59 -7.12
CA GLY A 93 5.77 14.00 -8.44
C GLY A 93 7.13 14.69 -8.38
N THR A 94 7.19 15.99 -8.71
CA THR A 94 8.41 16.83 -8.65
C THR A 94 8.55 17.60 -7.34
N ASP A 95 7.52 17.57 -6.50
CA ASP A 95 7.43 18.41 -5.29
C ASP A 95 8.00 17.69 -4.05
N GLY A 96 8.45 16.45 -4.21
CA GLY A 96 9.05 15.69 -3.12
C GLY A 96 10.47 16.16 -2.80
N PRO A 97 10.85 16.23 -1.50
CA PRO A 97 12.24 16.47 -1.12
C PRO A 97 13.09 15.32 -1.64
N GLU A 98 14.31 15.60 -2.13
CA GLU A 98 15.36 14.60 -2.39
C GLU A 98 14.84 13.31 -3.06
N ILE A 99 14.12 13.45 -4.18
CA ILE A 99 13.62 12.30 -4.93
C ILE A 99 14.78 11.65 -5.66
N PHE A 100 15.12 10.43 -5.25
CA PHE A 100 16.00 9.55 -6.00
C PHE A 100 15.13 8.53 -6.72
N TRP A 101 15.39 8.36 -8.02
CA TRP A 101 14.81 7.25 -8.76
C TRP A 101 15.31 5.95 -8.16
N ASN A 102 14.41 4.99 -7.93
CA ASN A 102 14.84 3.64 -7.56
C ASN A 102 15.76 3.07 -8.65
N SER A 103 16.63 2.14 -8.27
CA SER A 103 17.65 1.58 -9.18
C SER A 103 17.06 0.96 -10.46
N ASP A 104 15.81 0.50 -10.41
CA ASP A 104 15.05 -0.11 -11.51
C ASP A 104 14.09 0.85 -12.24
N ARG A 105 14.04 2.14 -11.83
CA ARG A 105 13.25 3.23 -12.43
C ARG A 105 11.74 2.99 -12.55
N THR A 106 11.21 2.05 -11.78
CA THR A 106 9.79 1.75 -11.68
C THR A 106 9.08 2.61 -10.62
N GLY A 107 9.86 3.35 -9.82
CA GLY A 107 9.45 3.97 -8.57
C GLY A 107 10.28 5.20 -8.19
N LYS A 108 9.77 5.98 -7.26
CA LYS A 108 10.49 7.09 -6.62
C LYS A 108 10.66 6.77 -5.14
N ASN A 109 11.88 6.91 -4.65
CA ASN A 109 12.22 6.77 -3.23
C ASN A 109 12.85 8.07 -2.73
N TRP A 110 12.86 8.25 -1.43
CA TRP A 110 13.70 9.24 -0.78
C TRP A 110 15.03 8.62 -0.39
N VAL A 111 16.08 9.43 -0.44
CA VAL A 111 17.37 9.09 0.15
C VAL A 111 17.73 10.22 1.10
N MET A 112 17.59 9.98 2.40
CA MET A 112 17.77 11.01 3.41
C MET A 112 18.86 10.60 4.39
N LYS A 113 19.69 11.57 4.79
CA LYS A 113 20.63 11.38 5.88
C LYS A 113 19.92 11.55 7.23
N PRO A 114 20.37 10.84 8.28
CA PRO A 114 19.93 11.10 9.64
C PRO A 114 20.13 12.57 10.03
N SER A 115 19.14 13.14 10.70
CA SER A 115 19.13 14.53 11.16
C SER A 115 18.51 14.64 12.56
N SER A 116 18.87 15.68 13.31
CA SER A 116 18.18 16.07 14.54
C SER A 116 17.04 17.07 14.29
N ASP A 117 16.81 17.46 13.04
CA ASP A 117 15.75 18.39 12.66
C ASP A 117 14.39 17.68 12.64
N GLU A 118 13.67 17.75 13.76
CA GLU A 118 12.30 17.24 13.91
C GLU A 118 11.23 18.19 13.32
N SER A 119 11.63 19.35 12.77
CA SER A 119 10.69 20.29 12.18
C SER A 119 10.15 19.81 10.83
N LYS A 120 10.85 18.89 10.14
CA LYS A 120 10.43 18.37 8.83
C LYS A 120 9.19 17.49 8.95
N ASP A 121 8.40 17.46 7.87
CA ASP A 121 7.21 16.62 7.75
C ASP A 121 7.53 15.12 7.68
N VAL A 122 8.72 14.78 7.16
CA VAL A 122 9.22 13.42 6.96
C VAL A 122 10.74 13.45 7.05
N GLY A 123 11.34 12.40 7.60
CA GLY A 123 12.79 12.32 7.72
C GLY A 123 13.30 11.05 8.36
N VAL A 124 14.62 11.02 8.56
CA VAL A 124 15.34 9.99 9.31
C VAL A 124 16.01 10.67 10.50
N LEU A 125 15.75 10.18 11.71
CA LEU A 125 16.36 10.70 12.94
C LEU A 125 17.74 10.10 13.17
N LEU A 126 18.57 10.77 13.98
CA LEU A 126 19.92 10.31 14.35
C LEU A 126 19.93 8.93 15.04
N ASP A 127 18.82 8.52 15.66
CA ASP A 127 18.64 7.20 16.28
C ASP A 127 18.15 6.12 15.30
N GLY A 128 18.07 6.44 14.01
CA GLY A 128 17.65 5.51 12.97
C GLY A 128 16.14 5.35 12.85
N ARG A 129 15.32 6.22 13.45
CA ARG A 129 13.87 6.22 13.18
C ARG A 129 13.56 6.94 11.88
N ILE A 130 12.95 6.24 10.92
CA ILE A 130 12.21 6.88 9.83
C ILE A 130 10.90 7.41 10.42
N TYR A 131 10.53 8.66 10.14
CA TYR A 131 9.28 9.23 10.62
C TYR A 131 8.54 10.00 9.54
N ALA A 132 7.22 10.08 9.68
CA ALA A 132 6.38 11.00 8.93
C ALA A 132 5.24 11.52 9.81
N LYS A 133 5.01 12.84 9.77
CA LYS A 133 3.96 13.50 10.55
C LYS A 133 2.58 13.13 10.02
N MET A 134 1.62 12.95 10.91
CA MET A 134 0.25 12.56 10.56
C MET A 134 -0.42 13.58 9.65
N ALA A 135 -0.18 14.88 9.85
CA ALA A 135 -0.71 15.93 8.98
C ALA A 135 -0.21 15.80 7.54
N PHE A 136 1.08 15.52 7.35
CA PHE A 136 1.68 15.25 6.04
C PHE A 136 1.08 14.00 5.40
N LEU A 137 0.97 12.90 6.16
CA LEU A 137 0.41 11.65 5.64
C LEU A 137 -1.05 11.81 5.22
N LYS A 138 -1.88 12.48 6.02
CA LYS A 138 -3.28 12.77 5.72
C LYS A 138 -3.43 13.69 4.50
N LYS A 139 -2.56 14.70 4.37
CA LYS A 139 -2.52 15.57 3.18
C LYS A 139 -2.32 14.75 1.90
N TRP A 140 -1.52 13.68 1.95
CA TRP A 140 -1.29 12.77 0.82
C TRP A 140 -2.30 11.62 0.72
N GLY A 141 -3.40 11.71 1.48
CA GLY A 141 -4.54 10.82 1.37
C GLY A 141 -4.50 9.58 2.24
N MET A 142 -3.62 9.51 3.25
CA MET A 142 -3.65 8.45 4.27
C MET A 142 -4.94 8.52 5.09
N THR A 143 -5.59 7.38 5.30
CA THR A 143 -6.82 7.27 6.10
C THR A 143 -6.66 6.43 7.35
N GLN A 144 -5.85 5.38 7.33
CA GLN A 144 -5.76 4.38 8.39
C GLN A 144 -4.33 4.04 8.77
N SER A 145 -3.48 3.72 7.80
CA SER A 145 -2.14 3.19 8.08
C SER A 145 -1.08 3.68 7.11
N CYS A 146 0.18 3.56 7.54
CA CYS A 146 1.33 3.82 6.69
C CYS A 146 2.38 2.77 6.97
N ALA A 147 2.86 2.12 5.92
CA ALA A 147 4.00 1.25 5.96
C ALA A 147 5.22 1.93 5.32
N THR A 148 6.41 1.61 5.79
CA THR A 148 7.65 1.98 5.11
C THR A 148 8.21 0.79 4.34
N LYS A 149 8.79 1.05 3.17
CA LYS A 149 9.66 0.10 2.46
C LYS A 149 11.02 0.74 2.37
N CYS A 150 12.05 0.06 2.83
CA CYS A 150 13.42 0.58 2.82
C CYS A 150 14.43 -0.49 2.39
N ASP A 151 15.62 -0.03 2.06
CA ASP A 151 16.76 -0.86 1.67
C ASP A 151 17.14 -1.87 2.77
N GLN A 152 17.10 -1.47 4.05
CA GLN A 152 17.48 -2.33 5.17
C GLN A 152 16.49 -3.49 5.43
N THR A 153 15.23 -3.33 5.02
CA THR A 153 14.20 -4.38 5.14
C THR A 153 14.04 -5.19 3.85
N GLY A 154 14.90 -4.98 2.85
CA GLY A 154 14.80 -5.65 1.55
C GLY A 154 13.54 -5.27 0.78
N TRP A 155 13.06 -4.03 0.94
CA TRP A 155 11.85 -3.49 0.28
C TRP A 155 10.52 -4.16 0.65
N ALA A 156 10.49 -5.01 1.67
CA ALA A 156 9.24 -5.47 2.25
C ALA A 156 8.56 -4.31 3.01
N PRO A 157 7.24 -4.10 2.82
CA PRO A 157 6.50 -3.09 3.59
C PRO A 157 6.41 -3.50 5.05
N VAL A 158 6.73 -2.57 5.95
CA VAL A 158 6.61 -2.74 7.39
C VAL A 158 5.79 -1.60 7.96
N GLU A 159 4.72 -1.94 8.68
CA GLU A 159 3.83 -0.96 9.31
C GLU A 159 4.59 -0.07 10.29
N MET A 160 4.30 1.22 10.21
CA MET A 160 4.85 2.23 11.11
C MET A 160 3.99 2.33 12.38
N GLN A 161 4.61 2.72 13.48
CA GLN A 161 3.99 2.81 14.80
C GLN A 161 3.73 4.27 15.18
N SER A 162 2.66 4.53 15.92
CA SER A 162 2.36 5.88 16.42
C SER A 162 3.41 6.37 17.41
N ALA A 163 3.84 7.61 17.25
CA ALA A 163 4.76 8.31 18.15
C ALA A 163 4.52 9.83 18.07
N THR A 164 5.38 10.58 18.78
CA THR A 164 5.42 12.04 18.73
C THR A 164 6.81 12.49 18.32
N ILE A 165 6.90 13.35 17.30
CA ILE A 165 8.15 13.94 16.79
C ILE A 165 7.96 15.46 16.73
N GLY A 166 8.87 16.23 17.35
CA GLY A 166 8.78 17.69 17.38
C GLY A 166 7.50 18.22 18.04
N GLY A 167 6.87 17.44 18.93
CA GLY A 167 5.58 17.77 19.55
C GLY A 167 4.34 17.48 18.69
N GLU A 168 4.51 16.89 17.50
CA GLU A 168 3.42 16.55 16.59
C GLU A 168 3.20 15.03 16.51
N GLU A 169 1.95 14.62 16.26
CA GLU A 169 1.60 13.21 16.03
C GLU A 169 2.27 12.72 14.74
N ALA A 170 2.97 11.59 14.83
CA ALA A 170 3.73 11.01 13.73
C ALA A 170 3.63 9.48 13.74
N LEU A 171 3.96 8.88 12.60
CA LEU A 171 4.25 7.45 12.51
C LEU A 171 5.77 7.26 12.35
N VAL A 172 6.31 6.25 13.03
CA VAL A 172 7.74 5.93 13.06
C VAL A 172 8.02 4.47 12.73
N PHE A 173 9.17 4.22 12.11
CA PHE A 173 9.73 2.89 11.93
C PHE A 173 11.20 2.91 12.37
N GLN A 174 11.58 1.93 13.18
CA GLN A 174 12.95 1.77 13.65
C GLN A 174 13.75 0.95 12.65
N LEU A 175 14.82 1.53 12.11
CA LEU A 175 15.84 0.83 11.32
C LEU A 175 16.55 -0.22 12.17
N LYS A 176 17.00 -1.31 11.53
CA LYS A 176 17.60 -2.48 12.21
C LYS A 176 19.12 -2.38 12.28
#